data_AF-A0A250YBC1-F1
#
_entry.id   AF-A0A250YBC1-F1
#
_cell.length_a   1.000
_cell.length_b   1.000
_cell.length_c   1.000
_cell.angle_alpha   90.00
_cell.angle_beta   90.00
_cell.angle_gamma   90.00
#
_symmetry.space_group_name_H-M   'P 1'
#
loop_
_entity.id
_entity.type
_entity.pdbx_description
1 polymer ?
#
loop_
_entity_poly.entity_id
_entity_poly.type
_entity_poly.pdbx_seq_one_letter_code
_entity_poly.pdbx_strand_id
1 'polypeptide(L)'
;MVQAWYMDESADDPWRPHHAEPDRPVSLEQLRRLGVLYWKLDADKYKNDPALEKIRRERNYSWMDIITICKDKLPNYEEKIKMFYEEHLHLDEEIRYILEGSGYFDVRDKEDKWIRISMEKGDLITLPAGIYHRFTLDEKSYVKAMRLFVGEPVWTAYNRPADHFDVREQYVRFLAQTV
;
A
#
# COMPACT_ATOMS: atom_id res chain seq x y z
N MET A 1 3.56 -0.26 -16.43
CA MET A 1 2.21 -0.36 -15.84
C MET A 1 2.39 -1.13 -14.54
N VAL A 2 1.76 -0.72 -13.43
CA VAL A 2 1.90 -1.42 -12.15
C VAL A 2 1.47 -2.88 -12.30
N GLN A 3 2.19 -3.79 -11.64
CA GLN A 3 1.90 -5.22 -11.65
C GLN A 3 1.29 -5.62 -10.31
N ALA A 4 0.22 -6.41 -10.37
CA ALA A 4 -0.38 -7.06 -9.20
C ALA A 4 -0.79 -8.49 -9.55
N TRP A 5 -0.75 -9.39 -8.58
CA TRP A 5 -1.03 -10.82 -8.77
C TRP A 5 -1.51 -11.49 -7.49
N TYR A 6 -2.21 -12.61 -7.63
CA TYR A 6 -2.48 -13.50 -6.52
C TYR A 6 -1.21 -14.23 -6.08
N MET A 7 -1.04 -14.36 -4.76
CA MET A 7 0.13 -15.01 -4.18
C MET A 7 0.03 -16.54 -4.18
N ASP A 8 1.17 -17.22 -4.19
CA ASP A 8 1.25 -18.64 -3.82
C ASP A 8 0.97 -18.87 -2.31
N GLU A 9 0.92 -20.13 -1.89
CA GLU A 9 0.71 -20.53 -0.48
C GLU A 9 2.03 -20.73 0.28
N SER A 10 3.18 -20.36 -0.30
CA SER A 10 4.48 -20.58 0.34
C SER A 10 4.68 -19.66 1.54
N ALA A 11 5.27 -20.21 2.60
CA ALA A 11 5.74 -19.47 3.76
C ALA A 11 7.24 -19.08 3.66
N ASP A 12 7.81 -19.14 2.46
CA ASP A 12 9.18 -18.73 2.17
C ASP A 12 9.41 -17.23 2.42
N ASP A 13 10.63 -16.77 2.10
CA ASP A 13 11.06 -15.38 2.26
C ASP A 13 10.04 -14.38 1.68
N PRO A 14 9.41 -13.54 2.52
CA PRO A 14 8.33 -12.64 2.11
C PRO A 14 8.75 -11.60 1.05
N TRP A 15 10.05 -11.40 0.87
CA TRP A 15 10.61 -10.44 -0.09
C TRP A 15 10.63 -10.97 -1.53
N ARG A 16 10.38 -12.27 -1.73
CA ARG A 16 10.27 -12.89 -3.07
C ARG A 16 8.97 -12.50 -3.76
N PRO A 17 8.84 -12.64 -5.08
CA PRO A 17 7.60 -12.29 -5.78
C PRO A 17 6.36 -13.11 -5.36
N HIS A 18 6.52 -14.37 -4.99
CA HIS A 18 5.41 -15.28 -4.61
C HIS A 18 4.27 -15.33 -5.65
N HIS A 19 4.59 -15.51 -6.94
CA HIS A 19 3.55 -15.69 -7.96
C HIS A 19 2.83 -17.02 -7.78
N ALA A 20 1.49 -17.00 -7.79
CA ALA A 20 0.70 -18.23 -7.84
C ALA A 20 1.00 -19.01 -9.14
N GLU A 21 0.93 -20.34 -9.07
CA GLU A 21 1.09 -21.24 -10.22
C GLU A 21 -0.23 -21.97 -10.52
N PRO A 22 -0.85 -21.78 -11.71
CA PRO A 22 -0.42 -20.88 -12.79
C PRO A 22 -0.60 -19.40 -12.44
N ASP A 23 0.06 -18.52 -13.22
CA ASP A 23 -0.03 -17.06 -13.07
C ASP A 23 -1.48 -16.55 -13.00
N ARG A 24 -1.75 -15.72 -11.98
CA ARG A 24 -3.07 -15.10 -11.75
C ARG A 24 -2.92 -13.58 -11.57
N PRO A 25 -2.73 -12.82 -12.67
CA PRO A 25 -2.57 -11.38 -12.61
C PRO A 25 -3.85 -10.68 -12.16
N VAL A 26 -3.70 -9.52 -11.52
CA VAL A 26 -4.77 -8.65 -11.04
C VAL A 26 -4.66 -7.31 -11.75
N SER A 27 -5.75 -6.86 -12.36
CA SER A 27 -5.85 -5.59 -13.06
C SER A 27 -6.08 -4.41 -12.10
N LEU A 28 -5.76 -3.20 -12.57
CA LEU A 28 -6.09 -1.95 -11.87
C LEU A 28 -7.61 -1.78 -11.63
N GLU A 29 -8.45 -2.34 -12.50
CA GLU A 29 -9.90 -2.31 -12.31
C GLU A 29 -10.33 -3.19 -11.13
N GLN A 30 -9.75 -4.39 -11.00
CA GLN A 30 -10.00 -5.25 -9.85
C GLN A 30 -9.53 -4.59 -8.55
N LEU A 31 -8.35 -3.96 -8.54
CA LEU A 31 -7.88 -3.19 -7.38
C LEU A 31 -8.84 -2.04 -7.03
N ARG A 32 -9.37 -1.33 -8.03
CA ARG A 32 -10.36 -0.27 -7.80
C ARG A 32 -11.64 -0.78 -7.15
N ARG A 33 -12.09 -2.01 -7.48
CA ARG A 33 -13.25 -2.65 -6.82
C ARG A 33 -13.00 -2.97 -5.35
N LEU A 34 -11.73 -3.06 -4.93
CA LEU A 34 -11.29 -3.15 -3.54
C LEU A 34 -11.10 -1.76 -2.88
N GLY A 35 -11.36 -0.68 -3.61
CA GLY A 35 -11.14 0.70 -3.16
C GLY A 35 -9.69 1.18 -3.27
N VAL A 36 -8.79 0.34 -3.79
CA VAL A 36 -7.39 0.70 -4.01
C VAL A 36 -7.27 1.59 -5.25
N LEU A 37 -6.70 2.78 -5.07
CA LEU A 37 -6.50 3.75 -6.15
C LEU A 37 -5.02 3.85 -6.52
N TYR A 38 -4.76 4.14 -7.79
CA TYR A 38 -3.41 4.17 -8.35
C TYR A 38 -3.23 5.31 -9.36
N TRP A 39 -2.04 5.93 -9.33
CA TRP A 39 -1.58 6.90 -10.32
C TRP A 39 -0.11 6.66 -10.66
N LYS A 40 0.26 6.92 -11.92
CA LYS A 40 1.65 6.97 -12.36
C LYS A 40 2.09 8.43 -12.50
N LEU A 41 3.21 8.78 -11.87
CA LEU A 41 3.79 10.11 -11.86
C LEU A 41 5.28 10.08 -12.19
N ASP A 42 5.83 11.27 -12.49
CA ASP A 42 7.27 11.47 -12.67
C ASP A 42 7.92 11.75 -11.31
N ALA A 43 8.47 10.71 -10.69
CA ALA A 43 9.11 10.80 -9.36
C ALA A 43 10.31 11.73 -9.32
N ASP A 44 10.92 12.11 -10.43
CA ASP A 44 12.01 13.09 -10.41
C ASP A 44 11.49 14.52 -10.16
N LYS A 45 10.19 14.75 -10.35
CA LYS A 45 9.53 16.04 -10.16
C LYS A 45 8.80 16.20 -8.83
N TYR A 46 8.88 15.23 -7.90
CA TYR A 46 8.05 15.20 -6.68
C TYR A 46 8.04 16.48 -5.81
N LYS A 47 9.08 17.33 -5.92
CA LYS A 47 9.17 18.62 -5.21
C LYS A 47 8.31 19.73 -5.82
N ASN A 48 8.00 19.65 -7.12
CA ASN A 48 7.26 20.67 -7.86
C ASN A 48 6.56 20.03 -9.08
N ASP A 49 5.73 19.01 -8.84
CA ASP A 49 4.97 18.32 -9.88
C ASP A 49 3.50 18.79 -9.88
N PRO A 50 3.04 19.50 -10.92
CA PRO A 50 1.64 19.89 -11.06
C PRO A 50 0.66 18.70 -11.07
N ALA A 51 1.09 17.52 -11.53
CA ALA A 51 0.24 16.32 -11.55
C ALA A 51 0.03 15.78 -10.12
N LEU A 52 1.10 15.68 -9.32
CA LEU A 52 0.99 15.38 -7.89
C LEU A 52 0.10 16.41 -7.18
N GLU A 53 0.32 17.70 -7.39
CA GLU A 53 -0.46 18.78 -6.75
C GLU A 53 -1.94 18.78 -7.16
N LYS A 54 -2.27 18.25 -8.34
CA LYS A 54 -3.67 18.03 -8.74
C LYS A 54 -4.31 16.92 -7.91
N ILE A 55 -3.64 15.77 -7.78
CA ILE A 55 -4.11 14.61 -6.98
C ILE A 55 -4.26 15.01 -5.50
N ARG A 56 -3.18 15.51 -4.90
CA ARG A 56 -3.17 16.73 -4.07
C ARG A 56 -4.52 17.24 -3.59
N ARG A 57 -4.98 18.20 -4.38
CA ARG A 57 -6.17 19.00 -4.15
C ARG A 57 -7.46 18.20 -4.30
N GLU A 58 -7.55 17.33 -5.30
CA GLU A 58 -8.75 16.52 -5.56
C GLU A 58 -9.06 15.54 -4.42
N ARG A 59 -8.01 15.05 -3.74
CA ARG A 59 -8.12 14.05 -2.66
C ARG A 59 -7.89 14.64 -1.27
N ASN A 60 -7.64 15.94 -1.18
CA ASN A 60 -7.35 16.64 0.08
C ASN A 60 -6.14 16.07 0.84
N TYR A 61 -5.09 15.64 0.14
CA TYR A 61 -3.84 15.16 0.76
C TYR A 61 -2.97 16.35 1.24
N SER A 62 -3.43 17.00 2.31
CA SER A 62 -2.89 18.25 2.85
C SER A 62 -1.53 18.09 3.54
N TRP A 63 -1.19 16.90 4.01
CA TRP A 63 0.06 16.62 4.73
C TRP A 63 0.95 15.64 3.97
N MET A 64 2.27 15.81 4.08
CA MET A 64 3.24 14.86 3.54
C MET A 64 4.57 14.87 4.30
N ASP A 65 5.26 13.74 4.27
CA ASP A 65 6.69 13.63 4.60
C ASP A 65 7.38 12.59 3.71
N ILE A 66 8.69 12.39 3.93
CA ILE A 66 9.49 11.40 3.22
C ILE A 66 10.08 10.42 4.22
N ILE A 67 9.86 9.14 3.97
CA ILE A 67 10.50 8.04 4.68
C ILE A 67 11.47 7.30 3.75
N THR A 68 12.61 6.87 4.29
CA THR A 68 13.54 5.97 3.59
C THR A 68 13.68 4.71 4.41
N ILE A 69 13.23 3.59 3.85
CA ILE A 69 13.29 2.27 4.46
C ILE A 69 14.53 1.57 3.89
N CYS A 70 15.57 1.55 4.70
CA CYS A 70 16.86 0.92 4.42
C CYS A 70 17.51 0.63 5.77
N LYS A 71 18.21 -0.51 5.88
CA LYS A 71 18.80 -0.99 7.14
C LYS A 71 19.64 0.07 7.86
N ASP A 72 20.40 0.85 7.10
CA ASP A 72 21.33 1.85 7.68
C ASP A 72 20.68 3.21 7.96
N LYS A 73 19.50 3.48 7.41
CA LYS A 73 18.88 4.83 7.44
C LYS A 73 17.62 4.91 8.30
N LEU A 74 16.94 3.79 8.52
CA LEU A 74 15.69 3.76 9.27
C LEU A 74 15.95 3.43 10.75
N PRO A 75 15.65 4.34 11.70
CA PRO A 75 15.72 4.01 13.12
C PRO A 75 14.77 2.87 13.47
N ASN A 76 15.22 1.93 14.31
CA ASN A 76 14.49 0.71 14.68
C ASN A 76 14.04 -0.11 13.46
N TYR A 77 14.90 -0.20 12.44
CA TYR A 77 14.63 -0.89 11.18
C TYR A 77 13.97 -2.27 11.38
N GLU A 78 14.58 -3.15 12.16
CA GLU A 78 14.13 -4.53 12.38
C GLU A 78 12.73 -4.62 13.02
N GLU A 79 12.39 -3.68 13.91
CA GLU A 79 11.05 -3.62 14.53
C GLU A 79 10.03 -3.05 13.54
N LYS A 80 10.39 -1.99 12.81
CA LYS A 80 9.51 -1.35 11.83
C LYS A 80 9.16 -2.27 10.67
N ILE A 81 10.12 -3.01 10.11
CA ILE A 81 9.83 -3.95 9.01
C ILE A 81 8.85 -5.05 9.46
N LYS A 82 8.97 -5.54 10.70
CA LYS A 82 8.04 -6.53 11.26
C LYS A 82 6.65 -5.93 11.44
N MET A 83 6.57 -4.73 12.00
CA MET A 83 5.31 -4.01 12.17
C MET A 83 4.62 -3.74 10.82
N PHE A 84 5.37 -3.37 9.78
CA PHE A 84 4.81 -3.13 8.45
C PHE A 84 4.29 -4.42 7.80
N TYR A 85 4.92 -5.56 8.07
CA TYR A 85 4.57 -6.84 7.46
C TYR A 85 3.46 -7.61 8.19
N GLU A 86 3.26 -7.34 9.47
CA GLU A 86 2.11 -7.88 10.21
C GLU A 86 0.80 -7.41 9.54
N GLU A 87 -0.16 -8.31 9.33
CA GLU A 87 -1.44 -7.92 8.70
C GLU A 87 -2.21 -6.93 9.59
N HIS A 88 -2.51 -5.76 9.06
CA HIS A 88 -3.14 -4.68 9.81
C HIS A 88 -4.12 -3.85 8.96
N LEU A 89 -4.85 -2.96 9.63
CA LEU A 89 -5.62 -1.90 9.01
C LEU A 89 -5.32 -0.54 9.67
N HIS A 90 -5.76 0.52 9.00
CA HIS A 90 -5.76 1.88 9.50
C HIS A 90 -7.18 2.46 9.51
N LEU A 91 -7.38 3.46 10.37
CA LEU A 91 -8.64 4.22 10.44
C LEU A 91 -8.74 5.30 9.35
N ASP A 92 -7.60 5.63 8.74
CA ASP A 92 -7.47 6.57 7.64
C ASP A 92 -6.90 5.87 6.40
N GLU A 93 -6.89 6.58 5.27
CA GLU A 93 -6.24 6.10 4.05
C GLU A 93 -4.72 5.97 4.23
N GLU A 94 -4.15 4.88 3.73
CA GLU A 94 -2.70 4.70 3.61
C GLU A 94 -2.28 5.15 2.21
N ILE A 95 -1.68 6.36 2.11
CA ILE A 95 -1.22 6.91 0.84
C ILE A 95 0.30 6.89 0.75
N ARG A 96 0.84 6.30 -0.32
CA ARG A 96 2.28 6.14 -0.56
C ARG A 96 2.63 6.45 -2.00
N TYR A 97 3.67 7.27 -2.18
CA TYR A 97 4.23 7.60 -3.47
C TYR A 97 5.72 7.24 -3.52
N ILE A 98 6.08 6.28 -4.37
CA ILE A 98 7.45 5.75 -4.43
C ILE A 98 8.36 6.69 -5.21
N LEU A 99 9.36 7.24 -4.52
CA LEU A 99 10.35 8.16 -5.08
C LEU A 99 11.58 7.43 -5.61
N GLU A 100 12.03 6.40 -4.91
CA GLU A 100 13.17 5.55 -5.28
C GLU A 100 12.95 4.13 -4.74
N GLY A 101 13.57 3.13 -5.37
CA GLY A 101 13.46 1.74 -4.95
C GLY A 101 12.11 1.11 -5.27
N SER A 102 11.75 0.07 -4.51
CA SER A 102 10.53 -0.71 -4.73
C SER A 102 10.14 -1.53 -3.49
N GLY A 103 8.92 -2.05 -3.49
CA GLY A 103 8.40 -2.94 -2.45
C GLY A 103 7.01 -3.45 -2.80
N TYR A 104 6.48 -4.30 -1.93
CA TYR A 104 5.17 -4.92 -2.10
C TYR A 104 4.17 -4.40 -1.06
N PHE A 105 2.99 -4.03 -1.54
CA PHE A 105 1.80 -3.95 -0.71
C PHE A 105 0.94 -5.19 -0.98
N ASP A 106 0.69 -5.98 0.06
CA ASP A 106 -0.27 -7.07 -0.05
C ASP A 106 -1.60 -6.60 0.52
N VAL A 107 -2.70 -6.89 -0.18
CA VAL A 107 -4.07 -6.56 0.25
C VAL A 107 -4.96 -7.79 0.17
N ARG A 108 -5.97 -7.86 1.04
CA ARG A 108 -7.02 -8.90 0.96
C ARG A 108 -8.04 -8.57 -0.13
N ASP A 109 -8.38 -9.56 -0.95
CA ASP A 109 -9.53 -9.48 -1.85
C ASP A 109 -10.86 -9.75 -1.10
N LYS A 110 -11.97 -9.85 -1.84
CA LYS A 110 -13.30 -10.08 -1.25
C LYS A 110 -13.45 -11.47 -0.63
N GLU A 111 -12.69 -12.44 -1.13
CA GLU A 111 -12.62 -13.81 -0.64
C GLU A 111 -11.50 -13.99 0.40
N ASP A 112 -10.95 -12.88 0.90
CA ASP A 112 -9.90 -12.84 1.91
C ASP A 112 -8.59 -13.51 1.47
N LYS A 113 -8.29 -13.50 0.17
CA LYS A 113 -7.03 -13.99 -0.42
C LYS A 113 -6.06 -12.84 -0.64
N TRP A 114 -4.76 -13.13 -0.51
CA TRP A 114 -3.72 -12.13 -0.74
C TRP A 114 -3.53 -11.81 -2.22
N ILE A 115 -3.57 -10.52 -2.53
CA ILE A 115 -3.08 -9.94 -3.77
C ILE A 115 -1.83 -9.13 -3.45
N ARG A 116 -0.73 -9.42 -4.12
CA ARG A 116 0.51 -8.67 -4.06
C ARG A 116 0.50 -7.57 -5.12
N ILE A 117 0.84 -6.35 -4.72
CA ILE A 117 0.96 -5.17 -5.60
C ILE A 117 2.43 -4.73 -5.58
N SER A 118 3.11 -4.85 -6.72
CA SER A 118 4.49 -4.41 -6.90
C SER A 118 4.54 -2.93 -7.18
N MET A 119 5.10 -2.17 -6.25
CA MET A 119 5.20 -0.71 -6.32
C MET A 119 6.65 -0.31 -6.59
N GLU A 120 6.86 0.46 -7.65
CA GLU A 120 8.18 0.94 -8.07
C GLU A 120 8.20 2.47 -8.20
N LYS A 121 9.39 3.04 -8.46
CA LYS A 121 9.56 4.48 -8.69
C LYS A 121 8.47 5.07 -9.60
N GLY A 122 7.84 6.15 -9.13
CA GLY A 122 6.79 6.86 -9.85
C GLY A 122 5.37 6.34 -9.57
N ASP A 123 5.22 5.24 -8.84
CA ASP A 123 3.91 4.70 -8.49
C ASP A 123 3.36 5.37 -7.21
N LEU A 124 2.13 5.87 -7.30
CA LEU A 124 1.36 6.39 -6.16
C LEU A 124 0.15 5.49 -5.93
N ILE A 125 -0.02 5.01 -4.70
CA ILE A 125 -1.13 4.16 -4.27
C ILE A 125 -1.86 4.76 -3.08
N THR A 126 -3.16 4.55 -3.03
CA THR A 126 -4.01 4.81 -1.86
C THR A 126 -4.71 3.51 -1.50
N LEU A 127 -4.46 3.00 -0.29
CA LEU A 127 -5.23 1.93 0.31
C LEU A 127 -6.35 2.55 1.17
N PRO A 128 -7.62 2.13 1.00
CA PRO A 128 -8.73 2.74 1.73
C PRO A 128 -8.69 2.37 3.21
N ALA A 129 -9.23 3.25 4.07
CA ALA A 129 -9.42 2.94 5.49
C ALA A 129 -10.18 1.61 5.67
N GLY A 130 -9.76 0.80 6.65
CA GLY A 130 -10.40 -0.48 6.96
C GLY A 130 -10.01 -1.67 6.06
N ILE A 131 -9.19 -1.50 5.01
CA ILE A 131 -8.64 -2.64 4.26
C ILE A 131 -7.55 -3.34 5.08
N TYR A 132 -7.59 -4.67 5.12
CA TYR A 132 -6.48 -5.46 5.63
C TYR A 132 -5.36 -5.49 4.61
N HIS A 133 -4.18 -5.07 5.04
CA HIS A 133 -3.00 -5.00 4.20
C HIS A 133 -1.72 -5.21 5.02
N ARG A 134 -0.61 -5.32 4.30
CA ARG A 134 0.74 -5.31 4.85
C ARG A 134 1.72 -4.78 3.81
N PHE A 135 2.88 -4.36 4.26
CA PHE A 135 3.98 -3.91 3.41
C PHE A 135 5.24 -4.71 3.67
N THR A 136 5.96 -5.05 2.61
CA THR A 136 7.33 -5.58 2.69
C THR A 136 8.22 -4.96 1.63
N LEU A 137 9.52 -4.91 1.90
CA LEU A 137 10.51 -4.71 0.85
C LEU A 137 10.49 -5.90 -0.11
N ASP A 138 10.98 -5.67 -1.32
CA ASP A 138 11.39 -6.75 -2.23
C ASP A 138 12.87 -7.12 -1.99
N GLU A 139 13.39 -8.05 -2.80
CA GLU A 139 14.78 -8.52 -2.71
C GLU A 139 15.83 -7.39 -2.87
N LYS A 140 15.47 -6.20 -3.38
CA LYS A 140 16.38 -5.05 -3.47
C LYS A 140 16.54 -4.31 -2.14
N SER A 141 15.72 -4.62 -1.15
CA SER A 141 15.87 -4.17 0.25
C SER A 141 15.92 -2.64 0.44
N TYR A 142 15.28 -1.88 -0.46
CA TYR A 142 15.32 -0.42 -0.44
C TYR A 142 14.06 0.21 -1.00
N VAL A 143 13.45 1.12 -0.23
CA VAL A 143 12.44 2.05 -0.76
C VAL A 143 12.56 3.42 -0.12
N LYS A 144 12.33 4.46 -0.92
CA LYS A 144 12.10 5.82 -0.46
C LYS A 144 10.72 6.24 -0.91
N ALA A 145 9.85 6.52 0.05
CA ALA A 145 8.46 6.85 -0.22
C ALA A 145 8.10 8.21 0.38
N MET A 146 7.32 8.97 -0.36
CA MET A 146 6.53 10.05 0.19
C MET A 146 5.27 9.46 0.80
N ARG A 147 4.99 9.79 2.06
CA ARG A 147 3.72 9.45 2.70
C ARG A 147 2.83 10.68 2.66
N LEU A 148 1.56 10.49 2.31
CA LEU A 148 0.59 11.59 2.24
C LEU A 148 -0.59 11.28 3.16
N PHE A 149 -1.20 12.33 3.73
CA PHE A 149 -2.35 12.23 4.65
C PHE A 149 -3.39 13.32 4.39
N VAL A 150 -4.64 13.01 4.72
CA VAL A 150 -5.70 14.01 4.90
C VAL A 150 -5.60 14.53 6.33
N GLY A 151 -5.29 15.81 6.52
CA GLY A 151 -5.10 16.39 7.85
C GLY A 151 -3.79 15.97 8.53
N GLU A 152 -3.76 16.04 9.87
CA GLU A 152 -2.61 15.60 10.67
C GLU A 152 -2.55 14.07 10.72
N PRO A 153 -1.37 13.45 10.52
CA PRO A 153 -1.29 12.02 10.33
C PRO A 153 -1.40 11.22 11.63
N VAL A 154 -2.19 10.16 11.60
CA VAL A 154 -2.22 9.10 12.63
C VAL A 154 -1.75 7.79 11.99
N TRP A 155 -0.59 7.30 12.44
CA TRP A 155 0.07 6.12 11.85
C TRP A 155 -0.28 4.79 12.52
N THR A 156 -1.23 4.79 13.45
CA THR A 156 -1.53 3.63 14.28
C THR A 156 -2.03 2.47 13.42
N ALA A 157 -1.26 1.39 13.39
CA ALA A 157 -1.66 0.12 12.80
C ALA A 157 -2.45 -0.69 13.82
N TYR A 158 -3.60 -1.22 13.40
CA TYR A 158 -4.38 -2.16 14.19
C TYR A 158 -4.26 -3.54 13.55
N ASN A 159 -3.46 -4.41 14.16
CA ASN A 159 -3.22 -5.76 13.67
C ASN A 159 -4.52 -6.56 13.66
N ARG A 160 -4.69 -7.41 12.65
CA ARG A 160 -5.83 -8.32 12.55
C ARG A 160 -5.80 -9.32 13.72
N PRO A 161 -6.93 -9.60 14.41
CA PRO A 161 -8.28 -9.12 14.16
C PRO A 161 -8.54 -7.69 14.66
N ALA A 162 -9.12 -6.85 13.78
CA ALA A 162 -9.50 -5.47 14.06
C ALA A 162 -10.92 -5.15 13.54
N ASP A 163 -11.80 -6.15 13.51
CA ASP A 163 -13.13 -6.04 12.88
C ASP A 163 -14.15 -5.19 13.65
N HIS A 164 -13.83 -4.79 14.88
CA HIS A 164 -14.70 -3.99 15.74
C HIS A 164 -14.72 -2.49 15.41
N PHE A 165 -13.84 -2.01 14.52
CA PHE A 165 -13.80 -0.60 14.13
C PHE A 165 -14.88 -0.26 13.09
N ASP A 166 -15.56 0.87 13.27
CA ASP A 166 -16.61 1.36 12.34
C ASP A 166 -16.09 1.49 10.90
N VAL A 167 -14.84 1.93 10.71
CA VAL A 167 -14.22 2.05 9.38
C VAL A 167 -14.12 0.70 8.66
N ARG A 168 -13.93 -0.40 9.40
CA ARG A 168 -13.86 -1.75 8.83
C ARG A 168 -15.25 -2.18 8.41
N GLU A 169 -16.27 -1.92 9.22
CA GLU A 169 -17.66 -2.19 8.85
C GLU A 169 -18.08 -1.40 7.59
N GLN A 170 -17.73 -0.11 7.53
CA GLN A 170 -17.98 0.74 6.36
C GLN A 170 -17.27 0.20 5.12
N TYR A 171 -16.00 -0.22 5.24
CA TYR A 171 -15.25 -0.83 4.15
C TYR A 171 -15.89 -2.13 3.66
N VAL A 172 -16.33 -3.02 4.56
CA VAL A 172 -17.03 -4.26 4.17
C VAL A 172 -18.35 -3.94 3.45
N ARG A 173 -19.11 -2.94 3.89
CA ARG A 173 -20.33 -2.49 3.19
C ARG A 173 -20.02 -1.94 1.80
N PHE A 174 -18.93 -1.19 1.64
CA PHE A 174 -18.44 -0.74 0.34
C PHE A 174 -18.11 -1.93 -0.58
N LEU A 175 -17.40 -2.94 -0.08
CA LEU A 175 -17.07 -4.15 -0.85
C LEU A 175 -18.32 -4.92 -1.32
N ALA A 176 -19.39 -4.93 -0.53
CA ALA A 176 -20.64 -5.59 -0.90
C ALA A 176 -21.37 -4.88 -2.07
N GLN A 177 -21.06 -3.61 -2.32
CA GLN A 177 -21.72 -2.80 -3.36
C GLN A 177 -20.95 -2.76 -4.68
N THR A 178 -19.64 -3.04 -4.68
CA THR A 178 -18.84 -3.10 -5.90
C THR A 178 -19.12 -4.40 -6.65
N VAL A 179 -19.52 -4.33 -7.92
CA VAL A 179 -19.72 -5.50 -8.80
C VAL A 179 -18.48 -5.73 -9.63
#